data_AF-A0A7R9QT50-F1
#
_entry.id   AF-A0A7R9QT50-F1
#
_cell.length_a   1.000
_cell.length_b   1.000
_cell.length_c   1.000
_cell.angle_alpha   90.00
_cell.angle_beta   90.00
_cell.angle_gamma   90.00
#
_symmetry.space_group_name_H-M   'P 1'
#
loop_
_entity.id
_entity.type
_entity.pdbx_description
1 polymer ?
#
loop_
_entity_poly.entity_id
_entity_poly.type
_entity_poly.pdbx_seq_one_letter_code
_entity_poly.pdbx_strand_id
1 'polypeptide(L)'
;MPINNIQLNQASKGSEFDNQSDYADDDEHRYSCGVGSWRPKWLQVFASPLFFAINFGLIGIIQSMSGTYLIATMSTLEKRFAFDSKIAGFILIADNIVELTLSPIIGYLGNRYSRPRMLAIGEVILSLSCLMNALPYFIYGPGTHLLYDDSLLSQLSRNETRYEFCAANHTDIDCGNGKHSTVWGAVVLLWICSFVRGLGFTAYFVIGFPYIDDNVSKNNSALYLSFLSALRLVGPAGGFILASLSLRRLATNRVFMFHTIGNAFRYIGLGGYFINKTKYIESQFRQSSSGASFITGTTSVLPMAIGIILGGVMIKFIKPRPLTLIIFMFAVEWFYNGGMLFGMFTGCPPLKLPVPIPTVNNK
;
A
#
# COMPACT_ATOMS: atom_id res chain seq x y z
N MET A 1 7.31 1.73 -80.43
CA MET A 1 7.58 2.88 -79.54
C MET A 1 7.15 2.51 -78.13
N PRO A 2 8.05 2.30 -77.15
CA PRO A 2 7.68 2.29 -75.75
C PRO A 2 7.95 3.68 -75.14
N ILE A 3 6.94 4.28 -74.52
CA ILE A 3 7.09 5.51 -73.72
C ILE A 3 7.19 5.10 -72.24
N ASN A 4 8.38 5.37 -71.71
CA ASN A 4 8.87 5.42 -70.33
C ASN A 4 7.89 5.22 -69.14
N ASN A 5 8.07 4.09 -68.45
CA ASN A 5 7.61 3.80 -67.07
C ASN A 5 8.50 4.44 -65.97
N ILE A 6 9.34 5.43 -66.30
CA ILE A 6 10.37 5.93 -65.37
C ILE A 6 9.83 7.05 -64.45
N GLN A 7 8.73 7.72 -64.81
CA GLN A 7 8.16 8.82 -64.00
C GLN A 7 7.24 8.37 -62.86
N LEU A 8 6.66 7.16 -62.91
CA LEU A 8 5.73 6.67 -61.87
C LEU A 8 6.45 6.12 -60.62
N ASN A 9 7.72 5.71 -60.74
CA ASN A 9 8.50 5.18 -59.61
C ASN A 9 9.20 6.25 -58.76
N GLN A 10 9.22 7.52 -59.19
CA GLN A 10 9.76 8.62 -58.38
C GLN A 10 8.69 9.27 -57.50
N ALA A 11 7.41 9.22 -57.89
CA ALA A 11 6.31 9.76 -57.08
C ALA A 11 5.96 8.84 -55.87
N SER A 12 6.05 7.51 -56.00
CA SER A 12 5.73 6.61 -54.87
C SER A 12 6.84 6.53 -53.82
N LYS A 13 8.10 6.82 -54.18
CA LYS A 13 9.22 6.89 -53.23
C LYS A 13 9.20 8.15 -52.35
N GLY A 14 8.52 9.22 -52.79
CA GLY A 14 8.32 10.42 -51.97
C GLY A 14 7.28 10.20 -50.87
N SER A 15 6.17 9.52 -51.18
CA SER A 15 5.06 9.30 -50.23
C SER A 15 5.32 8.24 -49.14
N GLU A 16 6.24 7.30 -49.36
CA GLU A 16 6.67 6.35 -48.32
C GLU A 16 7.65 6.98 -47.33
N PHE A 17 8.46 7.96 -47.77
CA PHE A 17 9.38 8.68 -46.89
C PHE A 17 8.65 9.67 -45.97
N ASP A 18 7.64 10.37 -46.49
CA ASP A 18 6.82 11.32 -45.71
C ASP A 18 5.97 10.60 -44.64
N ASN A 19 5.40 9.43 -44.95
CA ASN A 19 4.66 8.63 -43.96
C ASN A 19 5.57 8.00 -42.89
N GLN A 20 6.81 7.63 -43.24
CA GLN A 20 7.77 7.10 -42.26
C GLN A 20 8.28 8.20 -41.32
N SER A 21 8.42 9.44 -41.79
CA SER A 21 8.78 10.59 -40.95
C SER A 21 7.65 11.01 -40.03
N ASP A 22 6.39 11.02 -40.49
CA ASP A 22 5.25 11.42 -39.65
C ASP A 22 4.98 10.40 -38.53
N TYR A 23 5.17 9.10 -38.80
CA TYR A 23 5.14 8.06 -37.76
C TYR A 23 6.34 8.10 -36.80
N ALA A 24 7.53 8.47 -37.29
CA ALA A 24 8.73 8.58 -36.46
C ALA A 24 8.70 9.80 -35.52
N ASP A 25 8.15 10.93 -35.99
CA ASP A 25 8.04 12.17 -35.22
C ASP A 25 6.97 12.05 -34.11
N ASP A 26 5.85 11.37 -34.38
CA ASP A 26 4.80 11.07 -33.38
C ASP A 26 5.30 10.12 -32.28
N ASP A 27 6.14 9.15 -32.62
CA ASP A 27 6.80 8.26 -31.66
C ASP A 27 7.86 9.03 -30.84
N GLU A 28 8.71 9.86 -31.45
CA GLU A 28 9.73 10.66 -30.73
C GLU A 28 9.08 11.68 -29.76
N HIS A 29 7.91 12.23 -30.12
CA HIS A 29 7.08 13.03 -29.23
C HIS A 29 6.44 12.24 -28.09
N ARG A 30 6.32 10.91 -28.18
CA ARG A 30 5.73 10.06 -27.13
C ARG A 30 6.72 9.68 -26.04
N TYR A 31 8.01 9.55 -26.38
CA TYR A 31 9.07 9.09 -25.47
C TYR A 31 9.94 10.22 -24.88
N SER A 32 9.77 11.46 -25.35
CA SER A 32 10.53 12.62 -24.85
C SER A 32 9.99 13.14 -23.49
N CYS A 33 10.88 13.58 -22.60
CA CYS A 33 10.51 14.24 -21.34
C CYS A 33 10.06 15.69 -21.59
N GLY A 34 8.99 16.13 -20.94
CA GLY A 34 8.50 17.51 -21.05
C GLY A 34 7.20 17.77 -20.29
N VAL A 35 6.76 19.03 -20.28
CA VAL A 35 5.49 19.48 -19.69
C VAL A 35 4.62 20.06 -20.80
N GLY A 36 3.52 19.37 -21.13
CA GLY A 36 2.67 19.77 -22.25
C GLY A 36 3.45 19.80 -23.57
N SER A 37 3.45 20.95 -24.24
CA SER A 37 4.20 21.17 -25.49
C SER A 37 5.66 21.60 -25.28
N TRP A 38 6.09 21.85 -24.03
CA TRP A 38 7.45 22.30 -23.73
C TRP A 38 8.38 21.11 -23.43
N ARG A 39 9.37 20.88 -24.32
CA ARG A 39 10.29 19.73 -24.27
C ARG A 39 11.75 20.15 -24.48
N PRO A 40 12.40 20.75 -23.48
CA PRO A 40 13.77 21.21 -23.66
C PRO A 40 14.78 20.05 -23.65
N LYS A 41 15.88 20.19 -24.41
CA LYS A 41 16.91 19.14 -24.57
C LYS A 41 17.55 18.67 -23.26
N TRP A 42 17.69 19.56 -22.28
CA TRP A 42 18.25 19.21 -20.96
C TRP A 42 17.35 18.27 -20.15
N LEU A 43 16.04 18.23 -20.42
CA LEU A 43 15.10 17.36 -19.72
C LEU A 43 15.13 15.91 -20.26
N GLN A 44 15.64 15.70 -21.48
CA GLN A 44 15.75 14.37 -22.08
C GLN A 44 16.76 13.46 -21.37
N VAL A 45 17.68 14.04 -20.59
CA VAL A 45 18.60 13.27 -19.73
C VAL A 45 17.84 12.41 -18.71
N PHE A 46 16.63 12.82 -18.33
CA PHE A 46 15.78 12.09 -17.39
C PHE A 46 14.94 10.99 -18.04
N ALA A 47 14.96 10.84 -19.37
CA ALA A 47 14.27 9.79 -20.11
C ALA A 47 15.02 8.44 -20.02
N SER A 48 15.36 8.01 -18.80
CA SER A 48 16.03 6.74 -18.52
C SER A 48 15.22 5.84 -17.59
N PRO A 49 15.23 4.51 -17.79
CA PRO A 49 14.51 3.56 -16.94
C PRO A 49 15.05 3.56 -15.49
N LEU A 50 16.34 3.85 -15.30
CA LEU A 50 16.95 3.99 -13.99
C LEU A 50 16.37 5.18 -13.20
N PHE A 51 16.26 6.34 -13.85
CA PHE A 51 15.68 7.53 -13.21
C PHE A 51 14.21 7.29 -12.87
N PHE A 52 13.45 6.64 -13.76
CA PHE A 52 12.08 6.25 -13.47
C PHE A 52 12.00 5.31 -12.25
N ALA A 53 12.85 4.27 -12.18
CA ALA A 53 12.87 3.34 -11.05
C ALA A 53 13.19 4.04 -9.72
N ILE A 54 14.14 4.97 -9.69
CA ILE A 54 14.46 5.76 -8.49
C ILE A 54 13.23 6.56 -8.01
N ASN A 55 12.60 7.30 -8.92
CA ASN A 55 11.40 8.08 -8.59
C ASN A 55 10.23 7.19 -8.16
N PHE A 56 10.02 6.07 -8.85
CA PHE A 56 9.00 5.09 -8.51
C PHE A 56 9.21 4.52 -7.10
N GLY A 57 10.46 4.18 -6.75
CA GLY A 57 10.82 3.72 -5.40
C GLY A 57 10.54 4.77 -4.31
N LEU A 58 10.89 6.04 -4.57
CA LEU A 58 10.59 7.16 -3.64
C LEU A 58 9.09 7.34 -3.44
N ILE A 59 8.31 7.33 -4.53
CA ILE A 59 6.85 7.38 -4.48
C ILE A 59 6.30 6.21 -3.65
N GLY A 60 6.80 4.99 -3.86
CA GLY A 60 6.41 3.81 -3.10
C GLY A 60 6.61 3.97 -1.59
N ILE A 61 7.76 4.53 -1.17
CA ILE A 61 8.04 4.83 0.24
C ILE A 61 7.02 5.84 0.80
N ILE A 62 6.83 6.97 0.11
CA ILE A 62 5.93 8.05 0.55
C ILE A 62 4.49 7.57 0.63
N GLN A 63 4.02 6.84 -0.37
CA GLN A 63 2.66 6.29 -0.42
C GLN A 63 2.42 5.25 0.69
N SER A 64 3.41 4.40 0.97
CA SER A 64 3.28 3.40 2.02
C SER A 64 3.35 4.03 3.42
N MET A 65 4.15 5.09 3.57
CA MET A 65 4.18 5.94 4.76
C MET A 65 2.84 6.65 5.00
N SER A 66 2.24 7.25 3.99
CA SER A 66 0.96 7.95 4.12
C SER A 66 -0.20 7.00 4.46
N GLY A 67 -0.23 5.81 3.84
CA GLY A 67 -1.22 4.78 4.15
C GLY A 67 -1.14 4.28 5.60
N THR A 68 0.06 3.98 6.08
CA THR A 68 0.26 3.55 7.47
C THR A 68 0.00 4.64 8.49
N TYR A 69 0.35 5.90 8.16
CA TYR A 69 0.00 7.04 8.99
C TYR A 69 -1.52 7.18 9.17
N LEU A 70 -2.29 7.04 8.09
CA LEU A 70 -3.77 7.08 8.13
C LEU A 70 -4.33 5.95 9.00
N ILE A 71 -3.86 4.71 8.81
CA ILE A 71 -4.29 3.56 9.63
C ILE A 71 -3.96 3.78 11.11
N ALA A 72 -2.75 4.27 11.43
CA ALA A 72 -2.33 4.50 12.80
C ALA A 72 -3.13 5.62 13.50
N THR A 73 -3.43 6.70 12.77
CA THR A 73 -4.20 7.83 13.29
C THR A 73 -5.71 7.61 13.28
N MET A 74 -6.21 6.54 12.64
CA MET A 74 -7.64 6.23 12.56
C MET A 74 -8.29 6.10 13.94
N SER A 75 -7.64 5.41 14.88
CA SER A 75 -8.12 5.29 16.26
C SER A 75 -8.28 6.65 16.98
N THR A 76 -7.53 7.66 16.55
CA THR A 76 -7.64 9.03 17.07
C THR A 76 -8.79 9.77 16.41
N LEU A 77 -9.04 9.54 15.11
CA LEU A 77 -10.20 10.07 14.40
C LEU A 77 -11.51 9.47 14.95
N GLU A 78 -11.53 8.16 15.22
CA GLU A 78 -12.64 7.47 15.90
C GLU A 78 -13.00 8.15 17.22
N LYS A 79 -12.00 8.37 18.08
CA LYS A 79 -12.20 9.04 19.37
C LYS A 79 -12.64 10.49 19.23
N ARG A 80 -12.06 11.22 18.27
CA ARG A 80 -12.32 12.66 18.08
C ARG A 80 -13.74 12.93 17.57
N PHE A 81 -14.19 12.14 16.60
CA PHE A 81 -15.51 12.31 16.00
C PHE A 81 -16.54 11.34 16.59
N ALA A 82 -16.16 10.59 17.63
CA ALA A 82 -17.00 9.67 18.39
C ALA A 82 -17.82 8.70 17.52
N PHE A 83 -17.20 8.12 16.48
CA PHE A 83 -17.83 7.11 15.64
C PHE A 83 -17.31 5.71 15.96
N ASP A 84 -18.18 4.70 15.81
CA ASP A 84 -17.85 3.30 16.06
C ASP A 84 -16.74 2.77 15.12
N SER A 85 -15.93 1.83 15.59
CA SER A 85 -14.89 1.17 14.78
C SER A 85 -15.45 0.45 13.53
N LYS A 86 -16.76 0.15 13.50
CA LYS A 86 -17.43 -0.34 12.27
C LYS A 86 -17.44 0.72 11.17
N ILE A 87 -17.73 1.97 11.53
CA ILE A 87 -17.72 3.11 10.60
C ILE A 87 -16.28 3.40 10.18
N ALA A 88 -15.32 3.23 11.09
CA ALA A 88 -13.90 3.34 10.77
C ALA A 88 -13.47 2.34 9.69
N GLY A 89 -13.86 1.07 9.86
CA GLY A 89 -13.64 0.03 8.85
C GLY A 89 -14.31 0.39 7.51
N PHE A 90 -15.52 0.95 7.54
CA PHE A 90 -16.23 1.42 6.34
C PHE A 90 -15.54 2.60 5.64
N ILE A 91 -14.88 3.49 6.37
CA ILE A 91 -14.04 4.56 5.79
C ILE A 91 -12.82 3.97 5.10
N LEU A 92 -12.12 3.05 5.78
CA LEU A 92 -10.88 2.47 5.27
C LEU A 92 -11.11 1.55 4.07
N ILE A 93 -12.25 0.87 3.96
CA ILE A 93 -12.51 -0.01 2.81
C ILE A 93 -12.72 0.76 1.49
N ALA A 94 -12.95 2.08 1.54
CA ALA A 94 -13.22 2.89 0.35
C ALA A 94 -12.06 2.89 -0.66
N ASP A 95 -10.79 2.87 -0.20
CA ASP A 95 -9.64 2.81 -1.11
C ASP A 95 -9.52 1.42 -1.78
N ASN A 96 -9.81 0.36 -1.02
CA ASN A 96 -9.84 -1.02 -1.50
C ASN A 96 -10.97 -1.26 -2.52
N ILE A 97 -12.14 -0.60 -2.36
CA ILE A 97 -13.24 -0.67 -3.33
C ILE A 97 -12.77 -0.12 -4.69
N VAL A 98 -12.06 1.01 -4.69
CA VAL A 98 -11.51 1.60 -5.91
C VAL A 98 -10.46 0.68 -6.54
N GLU A 99 -9.56 0.13 -5.74
CA GLU A 99 -8.55 -0.81 -6.22
C GLU A 99 -9.17 -2.04 -6.88
N LEU A 100 -10.23 -2.61 -6.29
CA LEU A 100 -10.90 -3.78 -6.84
C LEU A 100 -11.71 -3.47 -8.11
N THR A 101 -12.43 -2.35 -8.12
CA THR A 101 -13.41 -2.04 -9.18
C THR A 101 -12.82 -1.27 -10.36
N LEU A 102 -11.91 -0.33 -10.10
CA LEU A 102 -11.36 0.57 -11.12
C LEU A 102 -9.99 0.10 -11.64
N SER A 103 -9.35 -0.90 -11.05
CA SER A 103 -8.07 -1.43 -11.57
C SER A 103 -8.13 -1.92 -13.02
N PRO A 104 -9.17 -2.63 -13.52
CA PRO A 104 -9.19 -3.05 -14.92
C PRO A 104 -9.31 -1.85 -15.88
N ILE A 105 -10.06 -0.82 -15.46
CA ILE A 105 -10.24 0.41 -16.25
C ILE A 105 -8.94 1.19 -16.30
N ILE A 106 -8.26 1.37 -15.16
CA ILE A 106 -6.96 2.04 -15.08
C ILE A 106 -5.91 1.27 -15.90
N GLY A 107 -5.94 -0.06 -15.89
CA GLY A 107 -5.06 -0.90 -16.70
C GLY A 107 -5.33 -0.77 -18.20
N TYR A 108 -6.60 -0.76 -18.62
CA TYR A 108 -7.00 -0.51 -20.00
C TYR A 108 -6.53 0.87 -20.48
N LEU A 109 -6.75 1.91 -19.67
CA LEU A 109 -6.27 3.26 -19.97
C LEU A 109 -4.74 3.32 -20.04
N GLY A 110 -4.03 2.57 -19.19
CA GLY A 110 -2.56 2.46 -19.20
C GLY A 110 -1.97 1.83 -20.46
N ASN A 111 -2.77 1.12 -21.26
CA ASN A 111 -2.35 0.63 -22.57
C ASN A 111 -2.63 1.64 -23.70
N ARG A 112 -3.55 2.59 -23.48
CA ARG A 112 -3.96 3.58 -24.49
C ARG A 112 -3.27 4.93 -24.35
N TYR A 113 -2.93 5.31 -23.12
CA TYR A 113 -2.27 6.57 -22.80
C TYR A 113 -0.84 6.33 -22.26
N SER A 114 -0.05 7.41 -22.21
CA SER A 114 1.32 7.34 -21.68
C SER A 114 1.31 6.93 -20.20
N ARG A 115 1.89 5.75 -19.93
CA ARG A 115 1.96 5.15 -18.58
C ARG A 115 2.61 6.07 -17.55
N PRO A 116 3.78 6.70 -17.79
CA PRO A 116 4.37 7.64 -16.83
C PRO A 116 3.48 8.85 -16.53
N ARG A 117 2.76 9.38 -17.53
CA ARG A 117 1.87 10.52 -17.34
C ARG A 117 0.65 10.15 -16.51
N MET A 118 0.06 8.99 -16.77
CA MET A 118 -1.04 8.48 -15.98
C MET A 118 -0.64 8.21 -14.53
N LEU A 119 0.54 7.62 -14.31
CA LEU A 119 1.11 7.45 -12.99
C LEU A 119 1.25 8.80 -12.27
N ALA A 120 1.83 9.81 -12.93
CA ALA A 120 1.98 11.15 -12.35
C ALA A 120 0.64 11.80 -11.98
N ILE A 121 -0.40 11.66 -12.83
CA ILE A 121 -1.76 12.13 -12.52
C ILE A 121 -2.32 11.41 -11.30
N GLY A 122 -2.12 10.09 -11.21
CA GLY A 122 -2.51 9.29 -10.04
C GLY A 122 -1.86 9.79 -8.75
N GLU A 123 -0.56 10.09 -8.77
CA GLU A 123 0.16 10.59 -7.60
C GLU A 123 -0.27 12.01 -7.21
N VAL A 124 -0.63 12.87 -8.18
CA VAL A 124 -1.24 14.18 -7.88
C VAL A 124 -2.58 14.00 -7.18
N ILE A 125 -3.43 13.07 -7.64
CA ILE A 125 -4.72 12.75 -6.99
C ILE A 125 -4.49 12.22 -5.57
N LEU A 126 -3.49 11.36 -5.38
CA LEU A 126 -3.09 10.88 -4.05
C LEU A 126 -2.67 12.04 -3.14
N SER A 127 -1.84 12.97 -3.63
CA SER A 127 -1.41 14.14 -2.85
C SER A 127 -2.59 15.02 -2.43
N LEU A 128 -3.56 15.23 -3.33
CA LEU A 128 -4.79 15.95 -3.04
C LEU A 128 -5.61 15.24 -1.95
N SER A 129 -5.69 13.92 -1.99
CA SER A 129 -6.37 13.14 -0.95
C SER A 129 -5.74 13.31 0.44
N CYS A 130 -4.40 13.45 0.52
CA CYS A 130 -3.71 13.73 1.78
C CYS A 130 -4.03 15.13 2.31
N LEU A 131 -4.15 16.13 1.44
CA LEU A 131 -4.61 17.47 1.82
C LEU A 131 -6.08 17.45 2.29
N MET A 132 -6.93 16.68 1.62
CA MET A 132 -8.32 16.50 2.02
C MET A 132 -8.46 15.84 3.40
N ASN A 133 -7.55 14.93 3.77
CA ASN A 133 -7.52 14.35 5.12
C ASN A 133 -7.29 15.40 6.23
N ALA A 134 -6.72 16.56 5.91
CA ALA A 134 -6.58 17.66 6.87
C ALA A 134 -7.86 18.52 6.99
N LEU A 135 -8.78 18.46 6.03
CA LEU A 135 -10.01 19.28 6.01
C LEU A 135 -10.89 19.11 7.26
N PRO A 136 -11.12 17.91 7.82
CA PRO A 136 -11.89 17.76 9.04
C PRO A 136 -11.31 18.57 10.22
N TYR A 137 -9.99 18.79 10.25
CA TYR A 137 -9.39 19.65 11.26
C TYR A 137 -9.72 21.14 11.04
N PHE A 138 -9.65 21.63 9.80
CA PHE A 138 -9.95 23.03 9.50
C PHE A 138 -11.44 23.37 9.63
N ILE A 139 -12.33 22.45 9.29
CA ILE A 139 -13.78 22.66 9.33
C ILE A 139 -14.30 22.61 10.78
N TYR A 140 -13.87 21.59 11.55
CA TYR A 140 -14.42 21.35 12.89
C TYR A 140 -13.55 21.92 14.03
N GLY A 141 -12.34 22.42 13.71
CA GLY A 141 -11.42 23.01 14.69
C GLY A 141 -10.80 21.99 15.66
N PRO A 142 -9.85 22.40 16.52
CA PRO A 142 -9.30 21.52 17.56
C PRO A 142 -10.44 21.03 18.46
N GLY A 143 -10.49 19.72 18.77
CA GLY A 143 -11.57 19.08 19.53
C GLY A 143 -11.65 19.48 21.01
N THR A 144 -11.72 20.78 21.29
CA THR A 144 -11.73 21.39 22.62
C THR A 144 -12.99 21.06 23.43
N HIS A 145 -14.06 20.60 22.76
CA HIS A 145 -15.25 20.07 23.42
C HIS A 145 -14.95 18.83 24.29
N LEU A 146 -13.87 18.09 24.01
CA LEU A 146 -13.39 16.98 24.85
C LEU A 146 -12.59 17.45 26.09
N LEU A 147 -12.23 18.74 26.15
CA LEU A 147 -11.46 19.35 27.24
C LEU A 147 -12.34 20.19 28.19
N TYR A 148 -13.60 20.44 27.83
CA TYR A 148 -14.48 21.33 28.58
C TYR A 148 -14.89 20.74 29.95
N ASP A 149 -14.92 19.42 30.09
CA ASP A 149 -15.25 18.73 31.35
C ASP A 149 -14.16 18.85 32.45
N ASP A 150 -12.95 19.29 32.11
CA ASP A 150 -11.82 19.32 33.06
C ASP A 150 -11.88 20.54 34.02
N SER A 151 -12.57 21.61 33.63
CA SER A 151 -12.61 22.85 34.42
C SER A 151 -13.55 22.80 35.63
N LEU A 152 -14.59 21.95 35.61
CA LEU A 152 -15.51 21.75 36.73
C LEU A 152 -15.05 20.62 37.67
N LEU A 153 -14.40 19.58 37.14
CA LEU A 153 -13.87 18.43 37.89
C LEU A 153 -12.53 18.74 38.59
N SER A 154 -11.73 19.69 38.08
CA SER A 154 -10.44 20.08 38.69
C SER A 154 -10.56 20.81 40.02
N GLN A 155 -11.75 21.31 40.41
CA GLN A 155 -11.97 21.84 41.76
C GLN A 155 -12.28 20.74 42.79
N LEU A 156 -12.72 19.55 42.36
CA LEU A 156 -13.14 18.47 43.25
C LEU A 156 -12.09 17.36 43.47
N SER A 157 -11.09 17.23 42.59
CA SER A 157 -10.14 16.10 42.64
C SER A 157 -8.69 16.52 42.88
N ARG A 158 -8.42 17.15 44.03
CA ARG A 158 -7.07 17.30 44.58
C ARG A 158 -6.71 16.01 45.36
N ASN A 159 -6.26 14.99 44.63
CA ASN A 159 -5.52 13.79 45.07
C ASN A 159 -6.05 12.54 44.37
N GLU A 160 -5.51 12.25 43.18
CA GLU A 160 -5.08 10.92 42.72
C GLU A 160 -4.86 11.00 41.21
N THR A 161 -3.64 10.71 40.78
CA THR A 161 -3.27 10.59 39.37
C THR A 161 -3.94 9.36 38.76
N ARG A 162 -5.08 9.53 38.09
CA ARG A 162 -5.60 8.53 37.14
C ARG A 162 -6.19 9.18 35.89
N TYR A 163 -5.41 9.10 34.82
CA TYR A 163 -5.92 9.24 33.46
C TYR A 163 -6.69 7.96 33.10
N GLU A 164 -8.01 7.97 33.22
CA GLU A 164 -8.89 6.98 32.58
C GLU A 164 -10.04 7.74 31.92
N PHE A 165 -10.22 7.51 30.61
CA PHE A 165 -11.46 7.85 29.93
C PHE A 165 -12.59 7.02 30.57
N CYS A 166 -13.69 7.71 30.91
CA CYS A 166 -14.88 7.30 31.66
C CYS A 166 -14.74 7.32 33.19
N ALA A 167 -15.18 8.44 33.79
CA ALA A 167 -15.51 8.50 35.20
C ALA A 167 -16.78 7.68 35.47
N ALA A 168 -16.63 6.56 36.17
CA ALA A 168 -17.75 5.80 36.72
C ALA A 168 -18.35 6.60 37.88
N ASN A 169 -19.30 7.46 37.56
CA ASN A 169 -20.40 7.98 38.40
C ASN A 169 -20.68 9.43 38.04
N HIS A 170 -21.54 9.67 37.05
CA HIS A 170 -22.52 10.75 37.12
C HIS A 170 -23.72 10.46 36.22
N THR A 171 -24.86 10.85 36.74
CA THR A 171 -26.24 10.75 36.25
C THR A 171 -26.44 11.34 34.87
N ASP A 172 -27.31 10.69 34.09
CA ASP A 172 -27.87 11.09 32.78
C ASP A 172 -27.55 12.52 32.34
N ILE A 173 -26.50 12.64 31.51
CA ILE A 173 -26.33 13.81 30.65
C ILE A 173 -27.40 13.68 29.56
N ASP A 174 -28.37 14.60 29.58
CA ASP A 174 -29.40 14.71 28.55
C ASP A 174 -28.72 15.01 27.19
N CYS A 175 -28.49 13.95 26.42
CA CYS A 175 -28.05 13.99 25.02
C CYS A 175 -29.22 14.27 24.06
N GLY A 176 -30.30 14.89 24.54
CA GLY A 176 -31.42 15.33 23.74
C GLY A 176 -31.18 16.72 23.15
N ASN A 177 -31.15 16.81 21.82
CA ASN A 177 -31.34 18.02 21.02
C ASN A 177 -30.16 19.02 20.92
N GLY A 178 -29.14 18.64 20.13
CA GLY A 178 -28.26 19.64 19.52
C GLY A 178 -27.01 19.07 18.83
N LYS A 179 -27.07 18.92 17.49
CA LYS A 179 -25.94 18.68 16.55
C LYS A 179 -25.39 17.24 16.41
N HIS A 180 -26.24 16.29 16.01
CA HIS A 180 -25.80 15.04 15.34
C HIS A 180 -25.18 15.25 13.93
N SER A 181 -25.01 16.50 13.48
CA SER A 181 -24.64 16.85 12.10
C SER A 181 -23.14 16.80 11.82
N THR A 182 -22.27 16.95 12.82
CA THR A 182 -20.81 17.06 12.62
C THR A 182 -20.12 15.70 12.40
N VAL A 183 -20.64 14.63 13.02
CA VAL A 183 -20.08 13.27 12.91
C VAL A 183 -20.18 12.75 11.48
N TRP A 184 -21.39 12.75 10.91
CA TRP A 184 -21.62 12.25 9.56
C TRP A 184 -20.92 13.10 8.50
N GLY A 185 -20.81 14.41 8.71
CA GLY A 185 -20.02 15.28 7.82
C GLY A 185 -18.54 14.89 7.79
N ALA A 186 -17.93 14.64 8.95
CA ALA A 186 -16.54 14.17 9.04
C ALA A 186 -16.37 12.76 8.44
N VAL A 187 -17.29 11.84 8.72
CA VAL A 187 -17.27 10.47 8.18
C VAL A 187 -17.35 10.47 6.65
N VAL A 188 -18.28 11.25 6.06
CA VAL A 188 -18.40 11.36 4.60
C VAL A 188 -17.16 11.98 3.98
N LEU A 189 -16.60 13.04 4.58
CA LEU A 189 -15.35 13.64 4.12
C LEU A 189 -14.18 12.64 4.16
N LEU A 190 -14.04 11.89 5.26
CA LEU A 190 -13.01 10.87 5.43
C LEU A 190 -13.20 9.70 4.45
N TRP A 191 -14.45 9.32 4.17
CA TRP A 191 -14.74 8.28 3.19
C TRP A 191 -14.39 8.74 1.77
N ILE A 192 -14.76 9.97 1.39
CA ILE A 192 -14.43 10.55 0.09
C ILE A 192 -12.91 10.66 -0.08
N CYS A 193 -12.16 11.13 0.93
CA CYS A 193 -10.71 11.22 0.78
C CYS A 193 -10.05 9.83 0.68
N SER A 194 -10.55 8.82 1.40
CA SER A 194 -10.09 7.43 1.23
C SER A 194 -10.41 6.88 -0.16
N PHE A 195 -11.58 7.18 -0.71
CA PHE A 195 -11.92 6.82 -2.09
C PHE A 195 -10.99 7.48 -3.11
N VAL A 196 -10.75 8.80 -2.99
CA VAL A 196 -9.84 9.56 -3.87
C VAL A 196 -8.40 9.05 -3.74
N ARG A 197 -7.97 8.71 -2.53
CA ARG A 197 -6.68 8.05 -2.27
C ARG A 197 -6.57 6.74 -3.07
N GLY A 198 -7.63 5.94 -3.11
CA GLY A 198 -7.69 4.69 -3.89
C GLY A 198 -7.41 4.89 -5.38
N LEU A 199 -7.90 5.97 -5.98
CA LEU A 199 -7.69 6.27 -7.41
C LEU A 199 -6.21 6.47 -7.74
N GLY A 200 -5.52 7.28 -6.93
CA GLY A 200 -4.08 7.48 -7.07
C GLY A 200 -3.29 6.22 -6.70
N PHE A 201 -3.71 5.53 -5.65
CA PHE A 201 -3.03 4.34 -5.15
C PHE A 201 -3.00 3.20 -6.18
N THR A 202 -4.10 2.99 -6.88
CA THR A 202 -4.26 1.94 -7.88
C THR A 202 -3.35 2.17 -9.10
N ALA A 203 -3.17 3.42 -9.53
CA ALA A 203 -2.30 3.75 -10.66
C ALA A 203 -0.84 3.31 -10.43
N TYR A 204 -0.34 3.43 -9.21
CA TYR A 204 1.00 2.98 -8.83
C TYR A 204 1.23 1.49 -9.14
N PHE A 205 0.28 0.63 -8.76
CA PHE A 205 0.40 -0.82 -8.93
C PHE A 205 0.11 -1.27 -10.34
N VAL A 206 -1.01 -0.78 -10.89
CA VAL A 206 -1.54 -1.25 -12.18
C VAL A 206 -0.70 -0.76 -13.36
N ILE A 207 -0.11 0.44 -13.26
CA ILE A 207 0.63 1.05 -14.36
C ILE A 207 2.14 1.00 -14.10
N GLY A 208 2.57 1.27 -12.86
CA GLY A 208 3.97 1.42 -12.52
C GLY A 208 4.79 0.13 -12.64
N PHE A 209 4.33 -0.95 -12.02
CA PHE A 209 5.06 -2.24 -12.08
C PHE A 209 5.16 -2.79 -13.52
N PRO A 210 4.08 -2.85 -14.32
CA PRO A 210 4.19 -3.29 -15.71
C PRO A 210 5.05 -2.37 -16.57
N TYR A 211 5.02 -1.06 -16.32
CA TYR A 211 5.91 -0.14 -17.04
C TYR A 211 7.39 -0.44 -16.77
N ILE A 212 7.79 -0.73 -15.54
CA ILE A 212 9.18 -1.08 -15.24
C ILE A 212 9.55 -2.43 -15.85
N ASP A 213 8.66 -3.42 -15.78
CA ASP A 213 8.92 -4.74 -16.36
C ASP A 213 9.11 -4.68 -17.88
N ASP A 214 8.32 -3.85 -18.57
CA ASP A 214 8.41 -3.66 -20.02
C ASP A 214 9.64 -2.84 -20.46
N ASN A 215 10.18 -1.98 -19.59
CA ASN A 215 11.28 -1.06 -19.91
C ASN A 215 12.65 -1.50 -19.37
N VAL A 216 12.72 -2.63 -18.68
CA VAL A 216 13.98 -3.22 -18.19
C VAL A 216 14.22 -4.55 -18.89
N SER A 217 15.47 -4.90 -19.17
CA SER A 217 15.83 -6.19 -19.75
C SER A 217 15.24 -7.35 -18.92
N LYS A 218 14.64 -8.35 -19.57
CA LYS A 218 13.97 -9.50 -18.90
C LYS A 218 14.82 -10.23 -17.86
N ASN A 219 16.16 -10.25 -18.02
CA ASN A 219 17.07 -10.84 -17.03
C ASN A 219 17.21 -10.04 -15.73
N ASN A 220 16.97 -8.71 -15.79
CA ASN A 220 17.12 -7.80 -14.65
C ASN A 220 15.78 -7.30 -14.11
N SER A 221 14.67 -7.46 -14.83
CA SER A 221 13.38 -6.90 -14.42
C SER A 221 12.94 -7.41 -13.05
N ALA A 222 13.07 -8.71 -12.81
CA ALA A 222 12.78 -9.31 -11.50
C ALA A 222 13.61 -8.72 -10.35
N LEU A 223 14.88 -8.39 -10.58
CA LEU A 223 15.75 -7.76 -9.58
C LEU A 223 15.32 -6.32 -9.28
N TYR A 224 14.98 -5.55 -10.32
CA TYR A 224 14.45 -4.19 -10.17
C TYR A 224 13.14 -4.18 -9.38
N LEU A 225 12.18 -5.03 -9.75
CA LEU A 225 10.88 -5.12 -9.08
C LEU A 225 11.03 -5.57 -7.62
N SER A 226 11.93 -6.52 -7.35
CA SER A 226 12.21 -7.00 -5.99
C SER A 226 12.84 -5.91 -5.12
N PHE A 227 13.82 -5.19 -5.67
CA PHE A 227 14.47 -4.08 -4.97
C PHE A 227 13.50 -2.92 -4.69
N LEU A 228 12.67 -2.55 -5.66
CA LEU A 228 11.65 -1.50 -5.49
C LEU A 228 10.58 -1.90 -4.47
N SER A 229 10.19 -3.17 -4.45
CA SER A 229 9.27 -3.70 -3.44
C SER A 229 9.88 -3.69 -2.04
N ALA A 230 11.19 -3.99 -1.92
CA ALA A 230 11.92 -3.90 -0.66
C ALA A 230 12.05 -2.46 -0.16
N LEU A 231 12.38 -1.51 -1.04
CA LEU A 231 12.44 -0.09 -0.72
C LEU A 231 11.12 0.41 -0.14
N ARG A 232 9.98 0.01 -0.72
CA ARG A 232 8.65 0.38 -0.24
C ARG A 232 8.39 -0.03 1.22
N LEU A 233 8.97 -1.13 1.70
CA LEU A 233 8.82 -1.59 3.09
C LEU A 233 9.42 -0.64 4.14
N VAL A 234 10.26 0.31 3.73
CA VAL A 234 10.75 1.39 4.61
C VAL A 234 9.62 2.37 4.96
N GLY A 235 8.66 2.57 4.06
CA GLY A 235 7.55 3.51 4.21
C GLY A 235 6.68 3.25 5.47
N PRO A 236 6.19 2.01 5.71
CA PRO A 236 5.42 1.66 6.90
C PRO A 236 6.11 2.02 8.22
N ALA A 237 7.41 1.75 8.34
CA ALA A 237 8.17 2.08 9.53
C ALA A 237 8.20 3.60 9.75
N GLY A 238 8.47 4.37 8.69
CA GLY A 238 8.40 5.84 8.73
C GLY A 238 7.02 6.35 9.12
N GLY A 239 5.95 5.75 8.59
CA GLY A 239 4.56 6.18 8.84
C GLY A 239 4.13 5.96 10.28
N PHE A 240 4.45 4.79 10.85
CA PHE A 240 4.22 4.53 12.28
C PHE A 240 5.06 5.41 13.18
N ILE A 241 6.33 5.68 12.84
CA ILE A 241 7.18 6.61 13.60
C ILE A 241 6.55 8.00 13.59
N LEU A 242 6.18 8.55 12.43
CA LEU A 242 5.53 9.86 12.31
C LEU A 242 4.21 9.91 13.09
N ALA A 243 3.38 8.87 12.99
CA ALA A 243 2.14 8.77 13.75
C ALA A 243 2.40 8.70 15.26
N SER A 244 3.44 7.97 15.70
CA SER A 244 3.82 7.90 17.11
C SER A 244 4.35 9.22 17.64
N LEU A 245 5.12 9.98 16.83
CA LEU A 245 5.63 11.30 17.18
C LEU A 245 4.49 12.33 17.28
N SER A 246 3.53 12.30 16.35
CA SER A 246 2.35 13.15 16.42
C SER A 246 1.45 12.77 17.61
N LEU A 247 1.37 11.48 17.92
CA LEU A 247 0.74 10.94 19.12
C LEU A 247 1.77 10.81 20.26
N ARG A 248 2.43 11.90 20.66
CA ARG A 248 3.53 11.94 21.65
C ARG A 248 3.35 11.01 22.88
N ARG A 249 2.10 10.80 23.35
CA ARG A 249 1.76 9.83 24.42
C ARG A 249 2.01 8.35 24.05
N LEU A 250 1.73 7.95 22.81
CA LEU A 250 2.02 6.61 22.28
C LEU A 250 3.54 6.41 22.09
N ALA A 251 4.28 7.42 21.63
CA ALA A 251 5.74 7.34 21.55
C ALA A 251 6.41 7.24 22.93
N THR A 252 5.83 7.84 23.98
CA THR A 252 6.32 7.65 25.36
C THR A 252 5.95 6.29 25.95
N ASN A 253 5.01 5.56 25.34
CA ASN A 253 4.66 4.22 25.77
C ASN A 253 5.73 3.23 25.29
N ARG A 254 6.66 2.93 26.20
CA ARG A 254 7.78 2.01 25.95
C ARG A 254 7.30 0.66 25.40
N VAL A 255 6.19 0.12 25.89
CA VAL A 255 5.65 -1.18 25.45
C VAL A 255 5.21 -1.12 23.99
N PHE A 256 4.51 -0.07 23.58
CA PHE A 256 4.06 0.11 22.20
C PHE A 256 5.22 0.30 21.23
N MET A 257 6.25 1.06 21.64
CA MET A 257 7.43 1.31 20.81
C MET A 257 8.26 0.06 20.59
N PHE A 258 8.56 -0.70 21.66
CA PHE A 258 9.28 -1.97 21.53
C PHE A 258 8.50 -2.98 20.67
N HIS A 259 7.17 -3.05 20.83
CA HIS A 259 6.32 -3.92 20.02
C HIS A 259 6.30 -3.52 18.53
N THR A 260 6.25 -2.21 18.22
CA THR A 260 6.24 -1.72 16.83
C THR A 260 7.58 -1.95 16.14
N ILE A 261 8.68 -1.67 16.84
CA ILE A 261 10.04 -1.96 16.35
C ILE A 261 10.21 -3.46 16.11
N GLY A 262 9.78 -4.30 17.06
CA GLY A 262 9.82 -5.76 16.91
C GLY A 262 9.04 -6.25 15.69
N ASN A 263 7.86 -5.70 15.42
CA ASN A 263 7.08 -6.02 14.23
C ASN A 263 7.79 -5.61 12.92
N ALA A 264 8.46 -4.46 12.90
CA ALA A 264 9.23 -4.04 11.73
C ALA A 264 10.35 -5.04 11.40
N PHE A 265 11.14 -5.44 12.41
CA PHE A 265 12.17 -6.46 12.24
C PHE A 265 11.59 -7.81 11.80
N ARG A 266 10.44 -8.21 12.35
CA ARG A 266 9.74 -9.44 11.97
C ARG A 266 9.32 -9.43 10.50
N TYR A 267 8.70 -8.35 10.02
CA TYR A 267 8.28 -8.25 8.62
C TYR A 267 9.46 -8.29 7.65
N ILE A 268 10.57 -7.63 8.00
CA ILE A 268 11.80 -7.67 7.21
C ILE A 268 12.37 -9.10 7.19
N GLY A 269 12.47 -9.76 8.34
CA GLY A 269 13.02 -11.11 8.46
C GLY A 269 12.19 -12.19 7.75
N LEU A 270 10.87 -12.04 7.72
CA LEU A 270 9.96 -13.02 7.11
C LEU A 270 9.56 -12.66 5.67
N GLY A 271 9.86 -11.46 5.19
CA GLY A 271 9.47 -11.01 3.85
C GLY A 271 9.93 -11.96 2.75
N GLY A 272 11.17 -12.45 2.85
CA GLY A 272 11.73 -13.43 1.90
C GLY A 272 10.98 -14.78 1.91
N TYR A 273 10.48 -15.23 3.06
CA TYR A 273 9.65 -16.44 3.15
C TYR A 273 8.32 -16.23 2.42
N PHE A 274 7.59 -15.15 2.73
CA PHE A 274 6.28 -14.91 2.13
C PHE A 274 6.33 -14.75 0.61
N ILE A 275 7.35 -14.06 0.08
CA ILE A 275 7.50 -13.82 -1.36
C ILE A 275 7.86 -15.11 -2.10
N ASN A 276 8.76 -15.93 -1.54
CA ASN A 276 9.29 -17.10 -2.23
C ASN A 276 8.47 -18.38 -1.96
N LYS A 277 7.55 -18.38 -1.01
CA LYS A 277 6.76 -19.55 -0.60
C LYS A 277 5.98 -20.16 -1.77
N THR A 278 5.35 -19.34 -2.61
CA THR A 278 4.56 -19.83 -3.75
C THR A 278 5.43 -20.57 -4.76
N LYS A 279 6.55 -19.97 -5.17
CA LYS A 279 7.53 -20.60 -6.06
C LYS A 279 8.18 -21.84 -5.45
N TYR A 280 8.43 -21.82 -4.13
CA TYR A 280 8.95 -22.99 -3.43
C TYR A 280 7.98 -24.17 -3.56
N ILE A 281 6.67 -23.93 -3.38
CA ILE A 281 5.66 -24.98 -3.50
C ILE A 281 5.52 -25.49 -4.94
N GLU A 282 5.56 -24.59 -5.92
CA GLU A 282 5.57 -24.97 -7.35
C GLU A 282 6.77 -25.86 -7.68
N SER A 283 7.96 -25.46 -7.24
CA SER A 283 9.22 -26.13 -7.57
C SER A 283 9.43 -27.44 -6.83
N GLN A 284 9.19 -27.48 -5.52
CA GLN A 284 9.46 -28.65 -4.67
C GLN A 284 8.33 -29.68 -4.73
N PHE A 285 7.07 -29.24 -4.70
CA PHE A 285 5.91 -30.14 -4.68
C PHE A 285 5.28 -30.35 -6.07
N ARG A 286 5.90 -29.80 -7.13
CA ARG A 286 5.43 -29.88 -8.52
C ARG A 286 3.96 -29.52 -8.69
N GLN A 287 3.52 -28.52 -7.92
CA GLN A 287 2.17 -27.99 -8.01
C GLN A 287 2.06 -27.00 -9.18
N SER A 288 0.88 -26.92 -9.78
CA SER A 288 0.59 -25.86 -10.74
C SER A 288 0.64 -24.49 -10.05
N SER A 289 0.94 -23.43 -10.79
CA SER A 289 1.02 -22.08 -10.21
C SER A 289 -0.28 -21.63 -9.54
N SER A 290 -1.44 -22.05 -10.07
CA SER A 290 -2.73 -21.82 -9.45
C SER A 290 -2.92 -22.64 -8.17
N GLY A 291 -2.52 -23.92 -8.16
CA GLY A 291 -2.59 -24.78 -6.98
C GLY A 291 -1.68 -24.30 -5.84
N ALA A 292 -0.44 -23.92 -6.16
CA ALA A 292 0.50 -23.38 -5.18
C ALA A 292 0.05 -22.04 -4.60
N SER A 293 -0.52 -21.17 -5.45
CA SER A 293 -1.11 -19.90 -5.01
C SER A 293 -2.34 -20.12 -4.13
N PHE A 294 -3.20 -21.08 -4.48
CA PHE A 294 -4.37 -21.45 -3.67
C PHE A 294 -3.96 -22.00 -2.30
N ILE A 295 -2.99 -22.92 -2.24
CA ILE A 295 -2.50 -23.48 -0.98
C ILE A 295 -1.82 -22.39 -0.13
N THR A 296 -0.99 -21.55 -0.73
CA THR A 296 -0.30 -20.46 0.00
C THR A 296 -1.29 -19.43 0.52
N GLY A 297 -2.28 -19.06 -0.28
CA GLY A 297 -3.33 -18.13 0.10
C GLY A 297 -4.23 -18.69 1.20
N THR A 298 -4.73 -19.93 1.05
CA THR A 298 -5.60 -20.56 2.05
C THR A 298 -4.88 -20.80 3.38
N THR A 299 -3.63 -21.26 3.37
CA THR A 299 -2.86 -21.53 4.59
C THR A 299 -2.43 -20.28 5.36
N SER A 300 -2.41 -19.10 4.71
CA SER A 300 -2.04 -17.85 5.37
C SER A 300 -3.26 -17.01 5.76
N VAL A 301 -4.23 -16.86 4.86
CA VAL A 301 -5.36 -15.94 5.03
C VAL A 301 -6.43 -16.52 5.95
N LEU A 302 -6.81 -17.81 5.79
CA LEU A 302 -7.88 -18.39 6.61
C LEU A 302 -7.51 -18.48 8.09
N PRO A 303 -6.33 -19.00 8.49
CA PRO A 303 -5.94 -19.02 9.90
C PRO A 303 -5.81 -17.61 10.49
N MET A 304 -5.34 -16.64 9.70
CA MET A 304 -5.25 -15.25 10.12
C MET A 304 -6.65 -14.67 10.40
N ALA A 305 -7.61 -14.87 9.51
CA ALA A 305 -8.99 -14.42 9.71
C ALA A 305 -9.63 -15.04 10.96
N ILE A 306 -9.47 -16.35 11.14
CA ILE A 306 -9.96 -17.08 12.33
C ILE A 306 -9.30 -16.52 13.59
N GLY A 307 -7.99 -16.31 13.59
CA GLY A 307 -7.24 -15.78 14.73
C GLY A 307 -7.69 -14.38 15.14
N ILE A 308 -7.94 -13.48 14.18
CA ILE A 308 -8.45 -12.12 14.45
C ILE A 308 -9.85 -12.19 15.08
N ILE A 309 -10.74 -13.01 14.52
CA ILE A 309 -12.12 -13.16 15.03
C ILE A 309 -12.10 -13.73 16.45
N LEU A 310 -11.36 -14.82 16.69
CA LEU A 310 -11.24 -15.44 18.01
C LEU A 310 -10.61 -14.49 19.02
N GLY A 311 -9.56 -13.76 18.63
CA GLY A 311 -8.92 -12.76 19.48
C GLY A 311 -9.88 -11.63 19.88
N GLY A 312 -10.66 -11.12 18.93
CA GLY A 312 -11.67 -10.08 19.19
C GLY A 312 -12.79 -10.57 20.11
N VAL A 313 -13.29 -11.78 19.88
CA VAL A 313 -14.31 -12.43 20.74
C VAL A 313 -13.76 -12.63 22.16
N MET A 314 -12.54 -13.15 22.28
CA MET A 314 -11.86 -13.37 23.56
C MET A 314 -11.74 -12.06 24.36
N ILE A 315 -11.28 -10.97 23.73
CA ILE A 315 -11.14 -9.67 24.40
C ILE A 315 -12.49 -9.13 24.86
N LYS A 316 -13.52 -9.25 24.01
CA LYS A 316 -14.87 -8.75 24.29
C LYS A 316 -15.51 -9.43 25.50
N PHE A 317 -15.40 -10.76 25.59
CA PHE A 317 -16.09 -11.54 26.62
C PHE A 317 -15.24 -11.76 27.88
N ILE A 318 -13.94 -12.00 27.74
CA ILE A 318 -13.06 -12.35 28.86
C ILE A 318 -12.46 -11.10 29.52
N LYS A 319 -12.37 -9.97 28.80
CA LYS A 319 -11.75 -8.71 29.27
C LYS A 319 -10.44 -8.97 30.04
N PRO A 320 -9.48 -9.71 29.45
CA PRO A 320 -8.28 -10.14 30.16
C PRO A 320 -7.41 -8.96 30.57
N ARG A 321 -6.65 -9.11 31.66
CA ARG A 321 -5.70 -8.10 32.11
C ARG A 321 -4.61 -7.89 31.04
N PRO A 322 -4.13 -6.65 30.83
CA PRO A 322 -3.11 -6.36 29.80
C PRO A 322 -1.85 -7.22 29.89
N LEU A 323 -1.41 -7.57 31.11
CA LEU A 323 -0.25 -8.43 31.31
C LEU A 323 -0.46 -9.83 30.75
N THR A 324 -1.65 -10.41 30.91
CA THR A 324 -1.99 -11.73 30.37
C THR A 324 -1.96 -11.74 28.85
N LEU A 325 -2.43 -10.65 28.22
CA LEU A 325 -2.36 -10.50 26.75
C LEU A 325 -0.91 -10.41 26.26
N ILE A 326 -0.05 -9.66 26.96
CA ILE A 326 1.36 -9.52 26.59
C ILE A 326 2.07 -10.88 26.70
N ILE A 327 1.86 -11.63 27.79
CA ILE A 327 2.45 -12.97 27.96
C ILE A 327 1.98 -13.91 26.84
N PHE A 328 0.69 -13.89 26.52
CA PHE A 328 0.13 -14.70 25.44
C PHE A 328 0.74 -14.33 24.08
N MET A 329 0.85 -13.04 23.76
CA MET A 329 1.50 -12.57 22.53
C MET A 329 2.96 -13.05 22.43
N PHE A 330 3.73 -12.92 23.52
CA PHE A 330 5.11 -13.41 23.56
C PHE A 330 5.19 -14.92 23.36
N ALA A 331 4.31 -15.70 23.98
CA ALA A 331 4.30 -17.16 23.84
C ALA A 331 3.99 -17.59 22.40
N VAL A 332 3.02 -16.95 21.75
CA VAL A 332 2.65 -17.22 20.34
C VAL A 332 3.82 -16.89 19.41
N GLU A 333 4.47 -15.74 19.60
CA GLU A 333 5.64 -15.35 18.80
C GLU A 333 6.81 -16.34 18.99
N TRP A 334 7.05 -16.78 20.22
CA TRP A 334 8.11 -17.75 20.50
C TRP A 334 7.84 -19.10 19.83
N PHE A 335 6.60 -19.59 19.89
CA PHE A 335 6.20 -20.81 19.22
C PHE A 335 6.31 -20.70 17.70
N TYR A 336 5.88 -19.58 17.13
CA TYR A 336 5.97 -19.31 15.70
C TYR A 336 7.42 -19.31 15.20
N ASN A 337 8.31 -18.57 15.86
CA ASN A 337 9.72 -18.52 15.51
C ASN A 337 10.42 -19.88 15.74
N GLY A 338 10.08 -20.59 16.81
CA GLY A 338 10.56 -21.94 17.07
C GLY A 338 10.16 -22.93 15.97
N GLY A 339 8.91 -22.86 15.49
CA GLY A 339 8.42 -23.66 14.38
C GLY A 339 9.15 -23.37 13.07
N MET A 340 9.42 -22.10 12.78
CA MET A 340 10.20 -21.70 11.60
C MET A 340 11.65 -22.19 11.68
N LEU A 341 12.28 -22.06 12.84
CA LEU A 341 13.64 -22.54 13.08
C LEU A 341 13.71 -24.07 12.94
N PHE A 342 12.75 -24.79 13.51
CA PHE A 342 12.62 -26.23 13.35
C PHE A 342 12.48 -26.63 11.87
N GLY A 343 11.67 -25.87 11.12
CA GLY A 343 11.49 -26.06 9.67
C GLY A 343 12.79 -25.96 8.86
N MET A 344 13.80 -25.22 9.34
CA MET A 344 15.11 -25.16 8.68
C MET A 344 15.89 -26.47 8.79
N PHE A 345 15.65 -27.26 9.84
CA PHE A 345 16.34 -28.53 10.08
C PHE A 345 15.59 -29.73 9.50
N THR A 346 14.32 -29.58 9.14
CA THR A 346 13.54 -30.60 8.45
C THR A 346 13.75 -30.48 6.93
N GLY A 347 14.82 -31.08 6.42
CA GLY A 347 15.10 -31.18 4.99
C GLY A 347 14.74 -32.54 4.39
N CYS A 348 14.27 -32.55 3.14
CA CYS A 348 14.22 -33.75 2.32
C CYS A 348 15.48 -33.85 1.45
N PRO A 349 15.92 -35.07 1.06
CA PRO A 349 17.01 -35.22 0.11
C PRO A 349 16.67 -34.53 -1.22
N PRO A 350 17.65 -33.89 -1.88
CA PRO A 350 17.42 -33.14 -3.11
C PRO A 350 16.87 -34.06 -4.20
N LEU A 351 15.81 -33.61 -4.90
CA LEU A 351 15.25 -34.34 -6.03
C LEU A 351 16.31 -34.52 -7.13
N LYS A 352 16.61 -35.78 -7.48
CA LYS A 352 17.38 -36.10 -8.69
C LYS A 352 16.51 -35.76 -9.91
N LEU A 353 16.82 -34.65 -10.57
CA LEU A 353 16.24 -34.35 -11.88
C LEU A 353 16.74 -35.41 -12.88
N PRO A 354 15.88 -35.98 -13.72
CA PRO A 354 16.35 -36.79 -14.84
C PRO A 354 17.25 -35.90 -15.71
N VAL A 355 18.48 -36.37 -15.93
CA VAL A 355 19.46 -35.73 -16.81
C VAL A 355 18.78 -35.49 -18.16
N PRO A 356 18.91 -34.30 -18.79
CA PRO A 356 18.40 -34.10 -20.13
C PRO A 356 18.97 -35.20 -21.03
N ILE A 357 18.10 -35.97 -21.67
CA ILE A 357 18.51 -36.94 -22.69
C ILE A 357 19.28 -36.13 -23.74
N PRO A 358 20.54 -36.46 -24.05
CA PRO A 358 21.25 -35.78 -25.13
C PRO A 358 20.38 -35.92 -26.38
N THR A 359 19.97 -34.80 -26.94
CA THR A 359 19.33 -34.75 -28.24
C THR A 359 20.28 -35.44 -29.22
N VAL A 360 19.92 -36.65 -29.64
CA VAL A 360 20.59 -37.31 -30.75
C VAL A 360 20.37 -36.40 -31.95
N ASN A 361 21.40 -35.65 -32.31
CA ASN A 361 21.46 -34.92 -33.56
C ASN A 361 21.44 -35.98 -34.67
N ASN A 362 20.24 -36.31 -35.15
CA ASN A 362 20.09 -36.98 -36.43
C ASN A 362 20.43 -35.94 -37.51
N LYS A 363 21.65 -36.08 -38.06
CA LYS A 363 22.02 -35.53 -39.36
C LYS A 363 21.15 -36.11 -40.46
#